data_AF-A0A1G8A0Z7-F1
#
_entry.id   AF-A0A1G8A0Z7-F1
#
_cell.length_a   1.000
_cell.length_b   1.000
_cell.length_c   1.000
_cell.angle_alpha   90.00
_cell.angle_beta   90.00
_cell.angle_gamma   90.00
#
_symmetry.space_group_name_H-M   'P 1'
#
loop_
_entity.id
_entity.type
_entity.pdbx_description
1 polymer ?
#
loop_
_entity_poly.entity_id
_entity_poly.type
_entity_poly.pdbx_seq_one_letter_code
_entity_poly.pdbx_strand_id
1 'polypeptide(L)' 'MPLLTARPSSIAYCADAACLADEQLLVTLLTTWVLATGRTPPAVRPDDLTPEELIDFWADDRV' A
#
# COMPACT_ATOMS: atom_id res chain seq x y z
N MET A 1 15.01 13.41 -43.89
CA MET A 1 15.01 12.66 -42.61
C MET A 1 15.61 13.55 -41.53
N PRO A 2 14.79 14.13 -40.64
CA PRO A 2 15.21 14.34 -39.26
C PRO A 2 14.30 13.52 -38.33
N LEU A 3 14.92 12.66 -37.52
CA LEU A 3 14.26 11.92 -36.46
C LEU A 3 13.90 12.93 -35.36
N LEU A 4 12.63 13.31 -35.29
CA LEU A 4 12.05 13.90 -34.08
C LEU A 4 12.16 12.83 -33.00
N THR A 5 13.18 12.95 -32.16
CA THR A 5 13.25 12.24 -30.90
C THR A 5 12.08 12.74 -30.05
N ALA A 6 10.92 12.12 -30.22
CA ALA A 6 9.79 12.30 -29.33
C ALA A 6 10.30 11.91 -27.95
N ARG A 7 10.63 12.90 -27.13
CA ARG A 7 10.99 12.72 -25.74
C ARG A 7 9.81 11.98 -25.12
N PRO A 8 9.96 10.75 -24.62
CA PRO A 8 8.86 10.05 -23.98
C PRO A 8 8.36 10.95 -22.87
N SER A 9 7.07 11.31 -22.93
CA SER A 9 6.41 12.21 -21.99
C SER A 9 6.73 11.76 -20.58
N SER A 10 7.48 12.62 -19.89
CA SER A 10 8.02 12.44 -18.55
C SER A 10 6.91 12.05 -17.58
N ILE A 11 6.86 10.76 -17.22
CA ILE A 11 6.59 10.23 -15.87
C ILE A 11 5.55 11.06 -15.07
N ALA A 12 4.41 11.34 -15.69
CA ALA A 12 3.15 11.48 -14.96
C ALA A 12 2.55 10.08 -14.93
N TYR A 13 3.27 9.11 -14.35
CA TYR A 13 2.59 7.94 -13.83
C TYR A 13 1.68 8.51 -12.74
N CYS A 14 0.39 8.55 -13.04
CA CYS A 14 -0.60 9.32 -12.31
C CYS A 14 -0.46 9.02 -10.82
N ALA A 15 -0.20 10.04 -10.01
CA ALA A 15 -0.19 9.90 -8.55
C ALA A 15 -1.48 9.20 -8.08
N ASP A 16 -2.59 9.42 -8.78
CA ASP A 16 -3.86 8.72 -8.57
C ASP A 16 -3.80 7.21 -8.84
N ALA A 17 -3.11 6.76 -9.89
CA ALA A 17 -2.98 5.33 -10.20
C ALA A 17 -2.05 4.61 -9.20
N ALA A 18 -0.99 5.28 -8.75
CA ALA A 18 -0.12 4.78 -7.70
C ALA A 18 -0.87 4.68 -6.36
N CYS A 19 -1.61 5.73 -5.98
CA CYS A 19 -2.43 5.75 -4.77
C CYS A 19 -3.49 4.63 -4.77
N LEU A 20 -4.20 4.45 -5.90
CA LEU A 20 -5.17 3.36 -6.05
C LEU A 20 -4.52 1.97 -5.97
N ALA A 21 -3.31 1.81 -6.52
CA ALA A 21 -2.56 0.56 -6.43
C ALA A 21 -2.14 0.27 -4.98
N ASP A 22 -1.72 1.29 -4.24
CA ASP A 22 -1.34 1.19 -2.83
C ASP A 22 -2.55 0.86 -1.95
N GLU A 23 -3.71 1.48 -2.18
CA GLU A 23 -4.96 1.15 -1.48
C GLU A 23 -5.39 -0.30 -1.75
N GLN A 24 -5.30 -0.76 -2.99
CA GLN A 24 -5.67 -2.13 -3.36
C GLN A 24 -4.70 -3.16 -2.76
N LEU A 25 -3.41 -2.85 -2.72
CA LEU A 25 -2.41 -3.66 -2.04
C LEU A 25 -2.69 -3.72 -0.54
N LEU A 26 -2.99 -2.58 0.09
CA LEU A 26 -3.30 -2.50 1.51
C LEU A 26 -4.52 -3.37 1.89
N VAL A 27 -5.61 -3.27 1.13
CA VAL A 27 -6.81 -4.11 1.32
C VAL A 27 -6.47 -5.59 1.17
N THR A 28 -5.65 -5.94 0.18
CA THR A 28 -5.24 -7.33 -0.05
C THR A 28 -4.46 -7.87 1.14
N LEU A 29 -3.45 -7.14 1.61
CA LEU A 29 -2.62 -7.52 2.74
C LEU A 29 -3.45 -7.68 4.02
N LEU A 30 -4.33 -6.71 4.32
CA LEU A 30 -5.23 -6.78 5.48
C LEU A 30 -6.16 -7.99 5.40
N THR A 31 -6.78 -8.22 4.24
CA THR A 31 -7.70 -9.35 4.05
C THR A 31 -6.98 -10.68 4.23
N THR A 32 -5.80 -10.84 3.63
CA THR A 32 -5.00 -12.06 3.77
C THR A 32 -4.59 -12.28 5.22
N TRP A 33 -4.18 -11.24 5.94
CA TRP A 33 -3.80 -11.34 7.35
C TRP A 33 -4.97 -11.74 8.24
N VAL A 34 -6.16 -11.16 8.04
CA VAL A 34 -7.38 -11.54 8.78
C VAL A 34 -7.71 -13.02 8.54
N LEU A 35 -7.62 -13.47 7.29
CA LEU A 35 -7.89 -14.87 6.94
C LEU A 35 -6.86 -15.82 7.55
N ALA A 36 -5.59 -15.43 7.59
CA ALA A 36 -4.51 -16.26 8.13
C ALA A 36 -4.51 -16.33 9.66
N THR A 37 -4.84 -15.23 10.34
CA THR A 37 -4.71 -15.12 11.80
C THR A 37 -6.03 -15.19 12.56
N GLY A 38 -7.16 -14.97 11.89
CA GLY A 38 -8.48 -14.82 12.51
C GLY A 38 -8.65 -13.56 13.37
N ARG A 39 -7.66 -12.66 13.37
CA ARG A 39 -7.69 -11.41 14.15
C ARG A 39 -8.44 -10.32 13.40
N THR A 40 -8.94 -9.31 14.12
CA THR A 40 -9.64 -8.15 13.54
C THR A 40 -8.67 -6.96 13.47
N PRO A 41 -8.57 -6.25 12.34
CA PRO A 41 -7.71 -5.08 12.24
C PRO A 41 -8.26 -3.92 13.08
N PRO A 42 -7.40 -2.98 13.53
CA PRO A 42 -7.82 -1.76 14.17
C PRO A 42 -8.82 -0.98 13.30
N ALA A 43 -9.76 -0.27 13.94
CA ALA A 43 -10.71 0.60 13.25
C ALA A 43 -10.06 1.88 12.68
N VAL A 44 -8.80 2.11 13.01
CA VAL A 44 -8.00 3.25 12.57
C VAL A 44 -7.32 2.90 11.25
N ARG A 45 -7.24 3.87 10.32
CA ARG A 45 -6.55 3.63 9.06
C ARG A 45 -5.06 3.39 9.35
N PRO A 46 -4.39 2.48 8.61
CA PRO A 46 -2.94 2.30 8.74
C PRO A 46 -2.14 3.60 8.56
N ASP A 47 -2.65 4.54 7.74
CA ASP A 47 -2.03 5.85 7.50
C ASP A 47 -2.06 6.78 8.73
N ASP A 48 -2.98 6.54 9.69
CA ASP A 48 -3.15 7.34 10.90
C ASP A 48 -2.35 6.75 12.09
N LEU A 49 -1.68 5.61 11.90
CA LEU A 49 -0.87 4.95 12.92
C LEU A 49 0.56 5.48 12.91
N THR A 50 1.16 5.60 14.09
CA THR A 50 2.60 5.82 14.22
C THR A 50 3.38 4.62 13.66
N PRO A 51 4.65 4.81 13.26
CA PRO A 51 5.49 3.69 12.82
C PRO A 51 5.56 2.55 13.84
N GLU A 52 5.61 2.87 15.14
CA GLU A 52 5.62 1.90 16.23
C GLU A 52 4.31 1.10 16.29
N GLU A 53 3.16 1.76 16.17
CA GLU A 53 1.84 1.11 16.13
C GLU A 53 1.66 0.23 14.89
N LEU A 54 2.23 0.63 13.74
CA LEU A 54 2.26 -0.20 12.53
C LEU A 54 3.10 -1.45 12.72
N ILE A 55 4.26 -1.32 13.37
CA ILE A 55 5.14 -2.47 13.67
C ILE A 55 4.42 -3.42 14.61
N ASP A 56 3.83 -2.92 15.70
CA ASP A 56 3.06 -3.75 16.64
C ASP A 56 1.85 -4.42 15.98
N PHE A 57 1.20 -3.74 15.03
CA PHE A 57 0.08 -4.31 14.27
C PHE A 57 0.52 -5.50 13.40
N TRP A 58 1.65 -5.37 12.70
CA TRP A 58 2.18 -6.42 11.83
C TRP A 58 3.04 -7.47 12.55
N ALA A 59 3.48 -7.17 13.77
CA ALA A 59 4.23 -8.11 14.60
C ALA A 59 3.32 -9.27 14.99
N ASP A 60 3.71 -10.49 14.60
CA ASP A 60 3.04 -11.71 15.04
C ASP A 60 3.59 -12.21 16.39
N ASP A 61 3.86 -11.30 17.32
CA ASP A 61 4.45 -11.62 18.64
C ASP A 61 3.41 -12.12 19.65
N ARG A 62 2.60 -13.10 19.22
CA ARG A 62 1.84 -13.96 20.14
C ARG A 62 2.53 -15.30 20.24
N VAL A 63 3.53 -15.36 21.12
CA VAL A 63 4.03 -16.61 21.71
C VAL A 63 2.99 -17.18 22.66
#